data_AF-A0A6T6DEI7-F1
#
_entry.id   AF-A0A6T6DEI7-F1
#
_cell.length_a   1.000
_cell.length_b   1.000
_cell.length_c   1.000
_cell.angle_alpha   90.00
_cell.angle_beta   90.00
_cell.angle_gamma   90.00
#
_symmetry.space_group_name_H-M   'P 1'
#
loop_
_entity.id
_entity.type
_entity.pdbx_description
1 polymer ?
#
loop_
_entity_poly.entity_id
_entity_poly.type
_entity_poly.pdbx_seq_one_letter_code
_entity_poly.pdbx_strand_id
1 'polypeptide(L)'
;LAQGTGEDVWVSGMDPLQTLYAIDWETGSVLLVEASDPVGVLVKRHPFFYSAQYEAATHVILISLAKFCEGLGFGHHGLDGMRDGNHRLVLVHSVGRCGSTLITRAFEAAKDPQVLAFSEPDVFTQVASSVLAGIMDETEAVRLLASVLRWFSLQADGRYCVLKLRSLEILELAMRASPGSRHIVVIRPLEPWLLSWVRVLAVARDIPVDEFDWFDSASSYHARISRYHHLLISEKPTEHNVIQFWSRRWLSLMTSFRLALNDSELIRTTQSRIYLTSYEALMMKPKEGMVRLFSFCGLRSWDPATLNNVITEDSQKGTGLSSLRQSWDTHRESNALTEKVRAEIGQVLQDSDDIMKAMLDGARFGCN
;
A
#
# COMPACT_ATOMS: atom_id res chain seq x y z
N LEU A 1 30.62 0.90 -1.21
CA LEU A 1 29.95 0.46 0.04
C LEU A 1 30.71 -0.75 0.55
N ALA A 2 31.39 -0.63 1.69
CA ALA A 2 32.17 -1.73 2.25
C ALA A 2 31.23 -2.84 2.72
N GLN A 3 31.42 -4.06 2.21
CA GLN A 3 30.70 -5.25 2.65
C GLN A 3 31.31 -5.73 3.97
N GLY A 4 30.83 -5.23 5.10
CA GLY A 4 31.01 -5.89 6.38
C GLY A 4 29.98 -7.01 6.50
N THR A 5 30.42 -8.26 6.63
CA THR A 5 29.53 -9.39 6.93
C THR A 5 29.09 -9.29 8.39
N GLY A 6 28.09 -8.44 8.65
CA GLY A 6 27.53 -8.14 9.98
C GLY A 6 26.67 -9.26 10.56
N GLU A 7 27.01 -10.52 10.31
CA GLU A 7 26.17 -11.68 10.65
C GLU A 7 26.00 -11.90 12.17
N ASP A 8 26.89 -11.34 13.00
CA ASP A 8 26.92 -11.57 14.45
C ASP A 8 26.34 -10.40 15.29
N VAL A 9 25.90 -9.30 14.68
CA VAL A 9 25.49 -8.07 15.41
C VAL A 9 23.98 -8.00 15.69
N TRP A 10 23.19 -8.96 15.20
CA TRP A 10 21.74 -8.77 14.99
C TRP A 10 20.80 -9.01 16.19
N VAL A 11 21.29 -9.09 17.44
CA VAL A 11 20.43 -9.53 18.58
C VAL A 11 20.48 -8.64 19.84
N SER A 12 20.94 -7.39 19.75
CA SER A 12 20.89 -6.45 20.90
C SER A 12 20.17 -5.15 20.56
N GLY A 13 18.85 -5.22 20.44
CA GLY A 13 17.97 -4.07 20.22
C GLY A 13 17.95 -3.57 18.78
N MET A 14 16.79 -3.11 18.31
CA MET A 14 16.72 -2.44 17.00
C MET A 14 17.43 -1.09 17.09
N ASP A 15 18.46 -0.91 16.29
CA ASP A 15 19.04 0.41 16.07
C ASP A 15 18.00 1.29 15.35
N PRO A 16 17.60 2.45 15.92
CA PRO A 16 16.64 3.35 15.29
C PRO A 16 17.10 3.93 13.95
N LEU A 17 18.39 3.80 13.59
CA LEU A 17 18.95 4.18 12.29
C LEU A 17 18.79 3.09 11.23
N GLN A 18 18.50 1.85 11.62
CA GLN A 18 18.37 0.73 10.69
C GLN A 18 16.91 0.57 10.26
N THR A 19 16.68 0.47 8.95
CA THR A 19 15.35 0.29 8.38
C THR A 19 15.33 -0.77 7.28
N LEU A 20 14.26 -1.57 7.23
CA LEU A 20 14.07 -2.56 6.17
C LEU A 20 13.71 -1.87 4.86
N TYR A 21 14.54 -2.06 3.84
CA TYR A 21 14.41 -1.39 2.55
C TYR A 21 13.83 -2.31 1.48
N ALA A 22 14.46 -3.47 1.26
CA ALA A 22 14.13 -4.37 0.16
C ALA A 22 14.44 -5.84 0.51
N ILE A 23 14.02 -6.75 -0.37
CA ILE A 23 14.39 -8.15 -0.40
C ILE A 23 15.17 -8.38 -1.70
N ASP A 24 16.33 -8.98 -1.56
CA ASP A 24 17.09 -9.54 -2.66
C ASP A 24 16.73 -11.02 -2.82
N TRP A 25 15.86 -11.30 -3.79
CA TRP A 25 15.40 -12.65 -4.09
C TRP A 25 16.48 -13.55 -4.68
N GLU A 26 17.49 -12.97 -5.34
CA GLU A 26 18.58 -13.74 -5.96
C GLU A 26 19.50 -14.33 -4.88
N THR A 27 19.83 -13.53 -3.87
CA THR A 27 20.70 -13.96 -2.77
C THR A 27 19.93 -14.51 -1.56
N GLY A 28 18.60 -14.45 -1.58
CA GLY A 28 17.75 -14.87 -0.46
C GLY A 28 18.02 -14.05 0.80
N SER A 29 18.20 -12.73 0.64
CA SER A 29 18.57 -11.81 1.72
C SER A 29 17.58 -10.65 1.85
N VAL A 30 17.43 -10.12 3.06
CA VAL A 30 16.85 -8.79 3.27
C VAL A 30 17.94 -7.73 3.24
N LEU A 31 17.56 -6.59 2.70
CA LEU A 31 18.38 -5.39 2.61
C LEU A 31 17.90 -4.41 3.69
N LEU A 32 18.70 -4.23 4.73
CA LEU A 32 18.52 -3.13 5.67
C LEU A 32 19.39 -1.95 5.22
N VAL A 33 18.89 -0.74 5.39
CA VAL A 33 19.70 0.47 5.26
C VAL A 33 19.91 1.08 6.63
N GLU A 34 21.15 1.42 6.92
CA GLU A 34 21.49 2.34 7.99
C GLU A 34 21.40 3.75 7.41
N ALA A 35 20.65 4.62 8.08
CA ALA A 35 20.42 5.98 7.61
C ALA A 35 21.10 7.01 8.52
N SER A 36 21.34 8.21 7.97
CA SER A 36 21.91 9.32 8.74
C SER A 36 21.00 9.85 9.85
N ASP A 37 19.69 9.58 9.77
CA ASP A 37 18.68 10.03 10.72
C ASP A 37 17.86 8.85 11.28
N PRO A 38 17.31 8.98 12.51
CA PRO A 38 16.39 8.00 13.07
C PRO A 38 15.12 7.84 12.22
N VAL A 39 14.53 6.65 12.25
CA VAL A 39 13.30 6.29 11.50
C VAL A 39 12.15 7.29 11.68
N GLY A 40 11.96 7.83 12.89
CA GLY A 40 10.90 8.81 13.18
C GLY A 40 11.09 10.16 12.47
N VAL A 41 12.33 10.50 12.11
CA VAL A 41 12.65 11.68 11.28
C VAL A 41 12.50 11.31 9.81
N LEU A 42 13.01 10.15 9.38
CA LEU A 42 12.97 9.71 7.98
C LEU A 42 11.55 9.66 7.41
N VAL A 43 10.59 9.11 8.16
CA VAL A 43 9.19 9.00 7.69
C VAL A 43 8.54 10.36 7.39
N LYS A 44 9.07 11.45 7.96
CA LYS A 44 8.56 12.82 7.75
C LYS A 44 9.24 13.55 6.59
N ARG A 45 10.43 13.12 6.15
CA ARG A 45 11.25 13.83 5.14
C ARG A 45 10.65 13.78 3.74
N HIS A 46 10.08 12.64 3.33
CA HIS A 46 9.54 12.45 1.99
C HIS A 46 8.08 11.97 2.02
N PRO A 47 7.31 12.18 0.94
CA PRO A 47 5.98 11.57 0.78
C PRO A 47 6.00 10.04 0.70
N PHE A 48 7.15 9.45 0.37
CA PHE A 48 7.38 8.01 0.25
C PHE A 48 8.61 7.59 1.07
N PHE A 49 8.45 6.57 1.89
CA PHE A 49 9.46 6.12 2.84
C PHE A 49 10.68 5.52 2.13
N TYR A 50 10.48 4.72 1.09
CA TYR A 50 11.60 4.15 0.31
C TYR A 50 12.50 5.24 -0.29
N SER A 51 11.95 6.38 -0.71
CA SER A 51 12.77 7.50 -1.20
C SER A 51 13.59 8.13 -0.08
N ALA A 52 12.99 8.30 1.11
CA ALA A 52 13.71 8.80 2.28
C ALA A 52 14.86 7.87 2.69
N GLN A 53 14.61 6.55 2.65
CA GLN A 53 15.60 5.53 2.93
C GLN A 53 16.76 5.60 1.94
N TYR A 54 16.47 5.67 0.63
CA TYR A 54 17.48 5.76 -0.42
C TYR A 54 18.37 6.99 -0.27
N GLU A 55 17.78 8.17 -0.05
CA GLU A 55 18.54 9.43 0.05
C GLU A 55 19.37 9.53 1.34
N ALA A 56 18.89 8.93 2.44
CA ALA A 56 19.56 9.00 3.73
C ALA A 56 20.52 7.83 4.01
N ALA A 57 20.58 6.82 3.13
CA ALA A 57 21.37 5.62 3.34
C ALA A 57 22.88 5.93 3.42
N THR A 58 23.50 5.55 4.54
CA THR A 58 24.95 5.61 4.75
C THR A 58 25.59 4.25 4.55
N HIS A 59 24.89 3.18 4.94
CA HIS A 59 25.33 1.80 4.79
C HIS A 59 24.18 0.88 4.35
N VAL A 60 24.57 -0.22 3.71
CA VAL A 60 23.67 -1.33 3.35
C VAL A 60 24.11 -2.55 4.13
N ILE A 61 23.17 -3.18 4.83
CA ILE A 61 23.39 -4.38 5.61
C ILE A 61 22.56 -5.49 4.97
N LEU A 62 23.22 -6.59 4.61
CA LEU A 62 22.58 -7.79 4.09
C LEU A 62 22.45 -8.82 5.18
N ILE A 63 21.26 -9.40 5.31
CA ILE A 63 20.96 -10.46 6.27
C ILE A 63 20.21 -11.54 5.51
N SER A 64 20.58 -12.81 5.68
CA SER A 64 19.80 -13.87 5.04
C SER A 64 18.33 -13.81 5.49
N LEU A 65 17.42 -14.05 4.55
CA LEU A 65 15.98 -14.00 4.79
C LEU A 65 15.56 -14.95 5.93
N ALA A 66 16.22 -16.12 5.99
CA ALA A 66 16.05 -17.10 7.05
C ALA A 66 16.41 -16.53 8.44
N LYS A 67 17.62 -15.95 8.59
CA LYS A 67 18.06 -15.32 9.85
C LYS A 67 17.17 -14.15 10.25
N PHE A 68 16.74 -13.34 9.28
CA PHE A 68 15.80 -12.24 9.52
C PHE A 68 14.48 -12.73 10.13
N CYS A 69 13.88 -13.77 9.55
CA CYS A 69 12.64 -14.35 10.08
C CYS A 69 12.84 -15.01 11.44
N GLU A 70 13.95 -15.72 11.62
CA GLU A 70 14.30 -16.40 12.88
C GLU A 70 14.48 -15.41 14.04
N GLY A 71 15.29 -14.37 13.84
CA GLY A 71 15.56 -13.37 14.88
C GLY A 71 14.35 -12.51 15.24
N LEU A 72 13.37 -12.40 14.33
CA LEU A 72 12.05 -11.83 14.62
C LEU A 72 11.07 -12.88 15.21
N GLY A 73 11.59 -13.94 15.82
CA GLY A 73 10.87 -14.86 16.70
C GLY A 73 9.87 -15.80 16.04
N PHE A 74 9.95 -16.02 14.72
CA PHE A 74 9.16 -17.05 14.04
C PHE A 74 9.65 -18.49 14.29
N GLY A 75 10.79 -18.67 14.96
CA GLY A 75 11.35 -19.98 15.28
C GLY A 75 10.64 -20.74 16.42
N HIS A 76 10.05 -20.04 17.40
CA HIS A 76 9.55 -20.68 18.63
C HIS A 76 8.11 -20.32 19.06
N HIS A 77 7.59 -19.15 18.70
CA HIS A 77 6.27 -18.69 19.17
C HIS A 77 5.21 -18.58 18.06
N GLY A 78 5.57 -18.88 16.80
CA GLY A 78 4.66 -18.81 15.66
C GLY A 78 3.97 -17.44 15.52
N LEU A 79 2.80 -17.43 14.87
CA LEU A 79 1.95 -16.23 14.71
C LEU A 79 1.29 -15.80 16.03
N ASP A 80 1.29 -16.65 17.05
CA ASP A 80 0.63 -16.39 18.33
C ASP A 80 1.28 -15.23 19.09
N GLY A 81 2.60 -15.05 18.96
CA GLY A 81 3.33 -13.94 19.59
C GLY A 81 2.95 -12.54 19.10
N MET A 82 2.24 -12.41 17.96
CA MET A 82 1.77 -11.10 17.47
C MET A 82 0.39 -10.71 18.01
N ARG A 83 -0.37 -11.65 18.60
CA ARG A 83 -1.77 -11.41 18.99
C ARG A 83 -1.94 -10.31 20.05
N ASP A 84 -0.97 -10.17 20.95
CA ASP A 84 -1.09 -9.25 22.09
C ASP A 84 -0.78 -7.77 21.78
N GLY A 85 -0.40 -7.42 20.54
CA GLY A 85 -0.03 -6.05 20.14
C GLY A 85 -0.68 -5.53 18.85
N ASN A 86 -1.31 -6.39 18.05
CA ASN A 86 -1.78 -6.03 16.70
C ASN A 86 -2.89 -4.96 16.65
N HIS A 87 -3.52 -4.64 17.77
CA HIS A 87 -4.48 -3.54 17.85
C HIS A 87 -3.83 -2.14 17.63
N ARG A 88 -2.50 -2.05 17.50
CA ARG A 88 -1.81 -0.80 17.13
C ARG A 88 -1.30 -0.82 15.69
N LEU A 89 -1.44 -1.94 14.98
CA LEU A 89 -1.08 -2.07 13.58
C LEU A 89 -2.27 -1.68 12.69
N VAL A 90 -2.05 -0.69 11.83
CA VAL A 90 -3.03 -0.19 10.86
C VAL A 90 -2.43 -0.30 9.46
N LEU A 91 -3.09 -1.03 8.58
CA LEU A 91 -2.68 -1.24 7.19
C LEU A 91 -3.62 -0.45 6.27
N VAL A 92 -3.08 0.51 5.54
CA VAL A 92 -3.83 1.33 4.57
C VAL A 92 -3.60 0.77 3.17
N HIS A 93 -4.64 0.15 2.62
CA HIS A 93 -4.66 -0.44 1.28
C HIS A 93 -5.36 0.50 0.30
N SER A 94 -4.94 0.46 -0.96
CA SER A 94 -5.60 1.17 -2.05
C SER A 94 -5.25 0.55 -3.40
N VAL A 95 -6.06 0.82 -4.43
CA VAL A 95 -5.72 0.48 -5.83
C VAL A 95 -4.85 1.54 -6.51
N GLY A 96 -4.07 2.28 -5.73
CA GLY A 96 -3.32 3.44 -6.18
C GLY A 96 -4.23 4.62 -6.56
N ARG A 97 -3.71 5.85 -6.46
CA ARG A 97 -4.41 7.08 -6.89
C ARG A 97 -5.80 7.32 -6.24
N CYS A 98 -6.02 6.75 -5.04
CA CYS A 98 -7.25 6.87 -4.25
C CYS A 98 -7.09 7.76 -3.00
N GLY A 99 -6.05 8.59 -2.92
CA GLY A 99 -5.84 9.49 -1.77
C GLY A 99 -5.31 8.82 -0.50
N SER A 100 -4.73 7.62 -0.58
CA SER A 100 -4.12 6.94 0.58
C SER A 100 -2.99 7.75 1.21
N THR A 101 -2.23 8.56 0.45
CA THR A 101 -1.22 9.49 1.01
C THR A 101 -1.84 10.51 1.97
N LEU A 102 -3.03 11.04 1.66
CA LEU A 102 -3.72 12.00 2.53
C LEU A 102 -4.05 11.35 3.89
N ILE A 103 -4.49 10.09 3.89
CA ILE A 103 -4.77 9.34 5.11
C ILE A 103 -3.50 9.17 5.94
N THR A 104 -2.38 8.75 5.33
CA THR A 104 -1.11 8.60 6.03
C THR A 104 -0.64 9.92 6.64
N ARG A 105 -0.73 11.03 5.89
CA ARG A 105 -0.39 12.37 6.41
C ARG A 105 -1.31 12.79 7.56
N ALA A 106 -2.59 12.43 7.50
CA ALA A 106 -3.52 12.69 8.60
C ALA A 106 -3.13 11.93 9.87
N PHE A 107 -2.69 10.67 9.72
CA PHE A 107 -2.14 9.89 10.83
C PHE A 107 -0.86 10.49 11.42
N GLU A 108 0.08 10.94 10.57
CA GLU A 108 1.31 11.63 11.01
C GLU A 108 1.01 12.92 11.78
N ALA A 109 -0.10 13.59 11.45
CA ALA A 109 -0.55 14.83 12.06
C ALA A 109 -1.40 14.66 13.33
N ALA A 110 -1.83 13.44 13.65
CA ALA A 110 -2.42 13.15 14.95
C ALA A 110 -1.38 13.48 16.04
N LYS A 111 -1.80 14.07 17.17
CA LYS A 111 -0.87 14.61 18.19
C LYS A 111 0.14 13.52 18.64
N ASP A 112 1.39 13.67 18.20
CA ASP A 112 2.56 12.79 18.40
C ASP A 112 2.93 12.82 19.91
N PRO A 113 3.13 11.68 20.60
CA PRO A 113 4.03 10.57 20.23
C PRO A 113 3.35 9.26 19.85
N GLN A 114 2.03 9.23 19.61
CA GLN A 114 1.31 7.94 19.55
C GLN A 114 1.34 7.22 18.20
N VAL A 115 1.89 7.80 17.12
CA VAL A 115 1.84 7.19 15.77
C VAL A 115 3.20 7.25 15.09
N LEU A 116 3.59 6.15 14.45
CA LEU A 116 4.65 6.08 13.45
C LEU A 116 4.04 5.56 12.15
N ALA A 117 3.95 6.43 11.15
CA ALA A 117 3.34 6.11 9.86
C ALA A 117 4.41 5.98 8.78
N PHE A 118 4.36 4.90 8.02
CA PHE A 118 5.26 4.63 6.91
C PHE A 118 4.47 4.64 5.61
N SER A 119 4.86 5.53 4.68
CA SER A 119 4.24 5.63 3.37
C SER A 119 4.99 4.77 2.37
N GLU A 120 4.38 3.68 1.92
CA GLU A 120 4.89 2.79 0.86
C GLU A 120 6.27 2.16 1.15
N PRO A 121 6.46 1.39 2.23
CA PRO A 121 7.65 0.55 2.35
C PRO A 121 7.65 -0.51 1.24
N ASP A 122 8.67 -0.53 0.39
CA ASP A 122 8.58 -1.25 -0.88
C ASP A 122 8.66 -2.78 -0.74
N VAL A 123 9.19 -3.27 0.39
CA VAL A 123 9.21 -4.70 0.74
C VAL A 123 7.83 -5.38 0.58
N PHE A 124 6.74 -4.67 0.89
CA PHE A 124 5.38 -5.22 0.73
C PHE A 124 5.01 -5.40 -0.75
N THR A 125 5.41 -4.46 -1.61
CA THR A 125 5.25 -4.59 -3.06
C THR A 125 6.06 -5.77 -3.58
N GLN A 126 7.29 -5.97 -3.09
CA GLN A 126 8.15 -7.05 -3.53
C GLN A 126 7.62 -8.44 -3.15
N VAL A 127 7.06 -8.59 -1.95
CA VAL A 127 6.37 -9.84 -1.56
C VAL A 127 5.11 -10.07 -2.40
N ALA A 128 4.32 -9.03 -2.66
CA ALA A 128 3.19 -9.11 -3.59
C ALA A 128 3.65 -9.65 -4.95
N SER A 129 4.72 -9.06 -5.48
CA SER A 129 5.30 -9.43 -6.77
C SER A 129 5.85 -10.84 -6.80
N SER A 130 6.50 -11.32 -5.75
CA SER A 130 7.06 -12.68 -5.75
C SER A 130 5.96 -13.73 -5.73
N VAL A 131 4.88 -13.52 -4.96
CA VAL A 131 3.71 -14.42 -4.95
C VAL A 131 3.03 -14.44 -6.31
N LEU A 132 2.76 -13.26 -6.87
CA LEU A 132 2.08 -13.14 -8.15
C LEU A 132 2.93 -13.69 -9.29
N ALA A 133 4.26 -13.55 -9.22
CA ALA A 133 5.17 -14.18 -10.18
C ALA A 133 5.30 -15.70 -9.98
N GLY A 134 4.75 -16.28 -8.90
CA GLY A 134 4.93 -17.68 -8.54
C GLY A 134 6.36 -18.04 -8.14
N ILE A 135 7.14 -17.04 -7.70
CA ILE A 135 8.48 -17.22 -7.13
C ILE A 135 8.37 -17.72 -5.68
N MET A 136 7.34 -17.26 -4.97
CA MET A 136 7.08 -17.58 -3.57
C MET A 136 5.66 -18.13 -3.42
N ASP A 137 5.47 -19.16 -2.60
CA ASP A 137 4.14 -19.65 -2.27
C ASP A 137 3.46 -18.78 -1.19
N GLU A 138 2.13 -18.84 -1.11
CA GLU A 138 1.37 -18.02 -0.16
C GLU A 138 1.73 -18.29 1.31
N THR A 139 2.10 -19.53 1.67
CA THR A 139 2.43 -19.88 3.06
C THR A 139 3.75 -19.24 3.46
N GLU A 140 4.75 -19.33 2.59
CA GLU A 140 6.01 -18.62 2.77
C GLU A 140 5.82 -17.11 2.81
N ALA A 141 4.99 -16.56 1.91
CA ALA A 141 4.68 -15.13 1.88
C ALA A 141 4.00 -14.64 3.17
N VAL A 142 3.04 -15.40 3.71
CA VAL A 142 2.41 -15.07 5.00
C VAL A 142 3.44 -15.05 6.13
N ARG A 143 4.35 -16.03 6.19
CA ARG A 143 5.42 -16.07 7.20
C ARG A 143 6.35 -14.87 7.06
N LEU A 144 6.78 -14.55 5.85
CA LEU A 144 7.65 -13.42 5.59
C LEU A 144 6.95 -12.09 5.92
N LEU A 145 5.71 -11.89 5.48
CA LEU A 145 4.94 -10.70 5.80
C LEU A 145 4.77 -10.53 7.31
N ALA A 146 4.57 -11.62 8.04
CA ALA A 146 4.45 -11.55 9.49
C ALA A 146 5.77 -11.08 10.14
N SER A 147 6.93 -11.54 9.67
CA SER A 147 8.25 -11.00 10.07
C SER A 147 8.39 -9.52 9.72
N VAL A 148 8.06 -9.13 8.49
CA VAL A 148 8.14 -7.74 8.02
C VAL A 148 7.24 -6.82 8.85
N LEU A 149 5.99 -7.23 9.11
CA LEU A 149 5.05 -6.45 9.93
C LEU A 149 5.52 -6.34 11.38
N ARG A 150 6.12 -7.40 11.93
CA ARG A 150 6.74 -7.37 13.26
C ARG A 150 7.92 -6.39 13.29
N TRP A 151 8.74 -6.35 12.25
CA TRP A 151 9.85 -5.40 12.13
C TRP A 151 9.35 -3.96 12.26
N PHE A 152 8.37 -3.55 11.44
CA PHE A 152 7.82 -2.20 11.51
C PHE A 152 7.10 -1.90 12.84
N SER A 153 6.43 -2.90 13.42
CA SER A 153 5.77 -2.75 14.72
C SER A 153 6.78 -2.52 15.85
N LEU A 154 7.95 -3.16 15.80
CA LEU A 154 9.03 -2.93 16.74
C LEU A 154 9.67 -1.55 16.54
N GLN A 155 9.83 -1.08 15.30
CA GLN A 155 10.27 0.31 15.03
C GLN A 155 9.28 1.37 15.54
N ALA A 156 7.99 1.03 15.58
CA ALA A 156 6.99 1.89 16.17
C ALA A 156 7.13 2.00 17.71
N ASP A 157 7.86 1.10 18.38
CA ASP A 157 8.19 1.19 19.81
C ASP A 157 6.95 1.47 20.69
N GLY A 158 5.96 0.60 20.58
CA GLY A 158 4.69 0.72 21.32
C GLY A 158 3.73 1.78 20.78
N ARG A 159 4.11 2.59 19.78
CA ARG A 159 3.19 3.50 19.07
C ARG A 159 2.28 2.74 18.12
N TYR A 160 1.27 3.42 17.59
CA TYR A 160 0.53 2.95 16.42
C TYR A 160 1.47 2.86 15.22
N CYS A 161 1.55 1.68 14.63
CA CYS A 161 2.28 1.44 13.38
C CYS A 161 1.29 1.55 12.23
N VAL A 162 1.40 2.59 11.41
CA VAL A 162 0.51 2.81 10.27
C VAL A 162 1.29 2.57 8.98
N LEU A 163 0.92 1.55 8.20
CA LEU A 163 1.61 1.19 6.97
C LEU A 163 0.69 1.46 5.79
N LYS A 164 1.04 2.43 4.95
CA LYS A 164 0.37 2.60 3.66
C LYS A 164 1.07 1.73 2.62
N LEU A 165 0.29 0.84 2.02
CA LEU A 165 0.76 -0.15 1.06
C LEU A 165 0.37 0.29 -0.36
N ARG A 166 1.24 -0.03 -1.34
CA ARG A 166 0.99 0.24 -2.76
C ARG A 166 0.01 -0.76 -3.40
N SER A 167 -0.09 -1.93 -2.79
CA SER A 167 -0.71 -3.12 -3.37
C SER A 167 -1.93 -3.52 -2.54
N LEU A 168 -3.10 -3.54 -3.18
CA LEU A 168 -4.31 -4.16 -2.61
C LEU A 168 -4.22 -5.69 -2.70
N GLU A 169 -3.37 -6.19 -3.60
CA GLU A 169 -3.17 -7.61 -3.90
C GLU A 169 -2.69 -8.41 -2.67
N ILE A 170 -2.02 -7.77 -1.71
CA ILE A 170 -1.55 -8.43 -0.48
C ILE A 170 -2.54 -8.35 0.69
N LEU A 171 -3.76 -7.84 0.49
CA LEU A 171 -4.71 -7.66 1.60
C LEU A 171 -4.96 -8.96 2.37
N GLU A 172 -5.32 -10.04 1.67
CA GLU A 172 -5.59 -11.34 2.28
C GLU A 172 -4.36 -11.89 3.01
N LEU A 173 -3.20 -11.85 2.34
CA LEU A 173 -1.94 -12.32 2.92
C LEU A 173 -1.59 -11.51 4.18
N ALA A 174 -1.82 -10.20 4.17
CA ALA A 174 -1.58 -9.33 5.30
C ALA A 174 -2.55 -9.61 6.47
N MET A 175 -3.83 -9.90 6.18
CA MET A 175 -4.81 -10.32 7.20
C MET A 175 -4.36 -11.62 7.88
N ARG A 176 -3.89 -12.59 7.09
CA ARG A 176 -3.36 -13.88 7.59
C ARG A 176 -2.06 -13.68 8.38
N ALA A 177 -1.19 -12.80 7.91
CA ALA A 177 0.10 -12.49 8.53
C ALA A 177 -0.02 -11.68 9.83
N SER A 178 -1.11 -10.92 10.02
CA SER A 178 -1.31 -10.08 11.20
C SER A 178 -2.73 -10.15 11.77
N PRO A 179 -3.10 -11.28 12.42
CA PRO A 179 -4.43 -11.44 12.99
C PRO A 179 -4.77 -10.33 14.00
N GLY A 180 -5.98 -9.78 13.92
CA GLY A 180 -6.46 -8.71 14.80
C GLY A 180 -5.97 -7.30 14.42
N SER A 181 -5.20 -7.16 13.35
CA SER A 181 -4.83 -5.84 12.82
C SER A 181 -6.04 -5.12 12.21
N ARG A 182 -5.88 -3.81 11.97
CA ARG A 182 -6.90 -2.98 11.34
C ARG A 182 -6.50 -2.63 9.92
N HIS A 183 -7.43 -2.82 9.00
CA HIS A 183 -7.24 -2.56 7.59
C HIS A 183 -8.15 -1.40 7.18
N ILE A 184 -7.57 -0.37 6.60
CA ILE A 184 -8.31 0.69 5.92
C ILE A 184 -8.17 0.42 4.43
N VAL A 185 -9.28 0.30 3.72
CA VAL A 185 -9.28 0.14 2.27
C VAL A 185 -9.91 1.37 1.65
N VAL A 186 -9.14 2.05 0.80
CA VAL A 186 -9.61 3.23 0.07
C VAL A 186 -9.76 2.87 -1.40
N ILE A 187 -10.99 2.95 -1.88
CA ILE A 187 -11.34 2.68 -3.27
C ILE A 187 -11.74 3.97 -3.99
N ARG A 188 -11.84 3.88 -5.30
CA ARG A 188 -12.30 4.97 -6.15
C ARG A 188 -13.07 4.40 -7.34
N PRO A 189 -14.20 4.98 -7.76
CA PRO A 189 -14.90 4.55 -8.96
C PRO A 189 -13.96 4.54 -10.17
N LEU A 190 -14.20 3.60 -11.08
CA LEU A 190 -13.29 3.29 -12.18
C LEU A 190 -12.94 4.52 -13.03
N GLU A 191 -13.92 5.29 -13.49
CA GLU A 191 -13.67 6.41 -14.41
C GLU A 191 -12.82 7.53 -13.75
N PRO A 192 -13.18 8.09 -12.57
CA PRO A 192 -12.32 9.05 -11.86
C PRO A 192 -10.93 8.51 -11.54
N TRP A 193 -10.80 7.20 -11.30
CA TRP A 193 -9.52 6.54 -11.07
C TRP A 193 -8.68 6.44 -12.36
N LEU A 194 -9.26 6.00 -13.48
CA LEU A 194 -8.62 5.93 -14.78
C LEU A 194 -8.12 7.29 -15.23
N LEU A 195 -8.97 8.30 -15.12
CA LEU A 195 -8.61 9.69 -15.42
C LEU A 195 -7.41 10.16 -14.57
N SER A 196 -7.33 9.72 -13.31
CA SER A 196 -6.18 9.99 -12.44
C SER A 196 -4.89 9.30 -12.90
N TRP A 197 -4.99 8.12 -13.51
CA TRP A 197 -3.87 7.40 -14.11
C TRP A 197 -3.45 7.97 -15.45
N VAL A 198 -4.40 8.34 -16.32
CA VAL A 198 -4.12 9.00 -17.61
C VAL A 198 -3.25 10.23 -17.41
N ARG A 199 -3.47 11.01 -16.34
CA ARG A 199 -2.54 12.10 -15.97
C ARG A 199 -1.09 11.67 -15.82
N VAL A 200 -0.87 10.60 -15.07
CA VAL A 200 0.47 10.09 -14.77
C VAL A 200 1.10 9.54 -16.04
N LEU A 201 0.31 8.80 -16.82
CA LEU A 201 0.75 8.22 -18.09
C LEU A 201 0.99 9.26 -19.19
N ALA A 202 0.24 10.35 -19.22
CA ALA A 202 0.44 11.42 -20.20
C ALA A 202 1.80 12.09 -20.04
N VAL A 203 2.31 12.14 -18.81
CA VAL A 203 3.63 12.71 -18.48
C VAL A 203 4.73 11.69 -18.70
N ALA A 204 4.40 10.41 -18.50
CA ALA A 204 5.26 9.31 -18.89
C ALA A 204 5.53 9.28 -20.41
N ARG A 205 4.70 9.90 -21.26
CA ARG A 205 4.91 9.89 -22.72
C ARG A 205 6.14 10.66 -23.18
N ASP A 206 6.62 11.61 -22.38
CA ASP A 206 7.87 12.32 -22.65
C ASP A 206 9.09 11.51 -22.16
N ILE A 207 8.86 10.36 -21.52
CA ILE A 207 9.87 9.39 -21.10
C ILE A 207 9.81 8.23 -22.10
N PRO A 208 10.93 7.85 -22.74
CA PRO A 208 10.96 6.72 -23.68
C PRO A 208 10.31 5.46 -23.08
N VAL A 209 9.46 4.76 -23.87
CA VAL A 209 8.69 3.60 -23.41
C VAL A 209 9.61 2.45 -22.93
N ASP A 210 10.83 2.39 -23.44
CA ASP A 210 11.91 1.48 -23.06
C ASP A 210 12.63 1.87 -21.75
N GLU A 211 12.59 3.15 -21.34
CA GLU A 211 13.00 3.59 -20.00
C GLU A 211 11.87 3.41 -18.96
N PHE A 212 10.65 3.14 -19.43
CA PHE A 212 9.47 2.88 -18.60
C PHE A 212 9.40 1.41 -18.14
N ASP A 213 10.43 0.96 -17.42
CA ASP A 213 10.56 -0.39 -16.82
C ASP A 213 9.37 -0.79 -15.91
N TRP A 214 8.54 0.19 -15.54
CA TRP A 214 7.24 -0.01 -14.89
C TRP A 214 6.26 -0.84 -15.73
N PHE A 215 6.31 -0.75 -17.07
CA PHE A 215 5.40 -1.51 -17.94
C PHE A 215 5.84 -2.95 -18.18
N ASP A 216 7.14 -3.25 -18.18
CA ASP A 216 7.64 -4.63 -18.29
C ASP A 216 7.57 -5.38 -16.95
N SER A 217 7.86 -4.70 -15.83
CA SER A 217 7.57 -5.23 -14.49
C SER A 217 6.07 -5.41 -14.28
N ALA A 218 5.22 -4.47 -14.71
CA ALA A 218 3.78 -4.67 -14.76
C ALA A 218 3.45 -5.89 -15.64
N SER A 219 3.81 -5.92 -16.91
CA SER A 219 3.31 -6.97 -17.83
C SER A 219 3.79 -8.40 -17.51
N SER A 220 4.99 -8.58 -16.95
CA SER A 220 5.44 -9.88 -16.39
C SER A 220 4.70 -10.25 -15.09
N TYR A 221 4.36 -9.26 -14.27
CA TYR A 221 3.54 -9.40 -13.07
C TYR A 221 2.11 -9.86 -13.40
N HIS A 222 1.49 -9.44 -14.53
CA HIS A 222 0.09 -9.75 -14.86
C HIS A 222 -0.21 -11.15 -15.41
N ALA A 223 0.77 -11.84 -15.99
CA ALA A 223 0.56 -13.17 -16.59
C ALA A 223 0.16 -14.26 -15.55
N ARG A 224 0.28 -13.95 -14.26
CA ARG A 224 0.06 -14.90 -13.15
C ARG A 224 -0.75 -14.34 -11.97
N ILE A 225 -1.29 -13.11 -12.06
CA ILE A 225 -2.11 -12.54 -10.98
C ILE A 225 -3.38 -13.37 -10.80
N SER A 226 -3.78 -13.60 -9.55
CA SER A 226 -5.06 -14.12 -9.04
C SER A 226 -5.69 -15.36 -9.71
N ARG A 227 -6.29 -16.23 -8.89
CA ARG A 227 -7.29 -17.25 -9.32
C ARG A 227 -8.36 -16.69 -10.28
N TYR A 228 -8.53 -15.37 -10.37
CA TYR A 228 -9.55 -14.69 -11.16
C TYR A 228 -9.00 -13.73 -12.26
N HIS A 229 -7.69 -13.48 -12.37
CA HIS A 229 -7.15 -12.47 -13.32
C HIS A 229 -6.85 -13.01 -14.71
N HIS A 230 -6.53 -14.31 -14.83
CA HIS A 230 -6.27 -14.96 -16.13
C HIS A 230 -7.46 -14.86 -17.10
N LEU A 231 -8.65 -14.49 -16.60
CA LEU A 231 -9.86 -14.30 -17.39
C LEU A 231 -9.99 -12.89 -18.00
N LEU A 232 -9.20 -11.89 -17.56
CA LEU A 232 -9.44 -10.49 -17.94
C LEU A 232 -8.28 -9.84 -18.70
N ILE A 233 -7.01 -10.23 -18.47
CA ILE A 233 -5.86 -9.56 -19.11
C ILE A 233 -4.88 -10.60 -19.65
N SER A 234 -5.03 -10.94 -20.94
CA SER A 234 -4.05 -11.75 -21.69
C SER A 234 -3.06 -10.92 -22.50
N GLU A 235 -3.34 -9.63 -22.68
CA GLU A 235 -2.56 -8.73 -23.53
C GLU A 235 -1.65 -7.84 -22.70
N LYS A 236 -0.41 -7.67 -23.19
CA LYS A 236 0.49 -6.63 -22.67
C LYS A 236 -0.13 -5.24 -22.93
N PRO A 237 0.06 -4.27 -22.02
CA PRO A 237 -0.29 -2.89 -22.28
C PRO A 237 0.56 -2.35 -23.43
N THR A 238 -0.10 -1.65 -24.34
CA THR A 238 0.45 -0.92 -25.48
C THR A 238 -0.16 0.48 -25.46
N GLU A 239 0.38 1.41 -26.24
CA GLU A 239 -0.22 2.74 -26.36
C GLU A 239 -1.70 2.70 -26.80
N HIS A 240 -2.10 1.67 -27.56
CA HIS A 240 -3.44 1.52 -28.10
C HIS A 240 -4.45 0.87 -27.15
N ASN A 241 -4.00 0.05 -26.19
CA ASN A 241 -4.89 -0.67 -25.27
C ASN A 241 -4.67 -0.32 -23.78
N VAL A 242 -3.85 0.69 -23.47
CA VAL A 242 -3.47 1.03 -22.08
C VAL A 242 -4.69 1.34 -21.20
N ILE A 243 -5.73 1.99 -21.75
CA ILE A 243 -6.94 2.30 -20.98
C ILE A 243 -7.74 1.03 -20.67
N GLN A 244 -7.89 0.15 -21.66
CA GLN A 244 -8.55 -1.15 -21.51
C GLN A 244 -7.78 -2.03 -20.51
N PHE A 245 -6.45 -2.01 -20.59
CA PHE A 245 -5.61 -2.72 -19.66
C PHE A 245 -5.82 -2.24 -18.21
N TRP A 246 -5.71 -0.94 -17.95
CA TRP A 246 -5.89 -0.40 -16.60
C TRP A 246 -7.31 -0.57 -16.09
N SER A 247 -8.33 -0.49 -16.96
CA SER A 247 -9.72 -0.69 -16.55
C SER A 247 -9.98 -2.13 -16.12
N ARG A 248 -9.46 -3.11 -16.88
CA ARG A 248 -9.54 -4.52 -16.51
C ARG A 248 -8.70 -4.85 -15.27
N ARG A 249 -7.56 -4.20 -15.08
CA ARG A 249 -6.76 -4.34 -13.85
C ARG A 249 -7.57 -3.88 -12.65
N TRP A 250 -8.14 -2.69 -12.71
CA TRP A 250 -9.00 -2.17 -11.65
C TRP A 250 -10.15 -3.14 -11.34
N LEU A 251 -10.82 -3.67 -12.38
CA LEU A 251 -11.93 -4.60 -12.21
C LEU A 251 -11.47 -5.88 -11.51
N SER A 252 -10.32 -6.42 -11.88
CA SER A 252 -9.78 -7.63 -11.25
C SER A 252 -9.40 -7.41 -9.79
N LEU A 253 -8.79 -6.27 -9.47
CA LEU A 253 -8.45 -5.90 -8.09
C LEU A 253 -9.71 -5.74 -7.23
N MET A 254 -10.72 -5.04 -7.74
CA MET A 254 -11.98 -4.85 -7.01
C MET A 254 -12.76 -6.15 -6.85
N THR A 255 -12.74 -7.03 -7.86
CA THR A 255 -13.36 -8.35 -7.76
C THR A 255 -12.68 -9.20 -6.69
N SER A 256 -11.34 -9.26 -6.72
CA SER A 256 -10.56 -10.03 -5.74
C SER A 256 -10.77 -9.50 -4.33
N PHE A 257 -10.81 -8.16 -4.17
CA PHE A 257 -11.13 -7.53 -2.89
C PHE A 257 -12.55 -7.86 -2.40
N ARG A 258 -13.55 -7.76 -3.28
CA ARG A 258 -14.94 -8.13 -2.97
C ARG A 258 -15.04 -9.59 -2.52
N LEU A 259 -14.29 -10.50 -3.13
CA LEU A 259 -14.26 -11.90 -2.72
C LEU A 259 -13.67 -12.05 -1.31
N ALA A 260 -12.54 -11.40 -1.02
CA ALA A 260 -11.95 -11.39 0.31
C ALA A 260 -12.89 -10.81 1.38
N LEU A 261 -13.68 -9.78 1.05
CA LEU A 261 -14.70 -9.22 1.95
C LEU A 261 -15.86 -10.19 2.23
N ASN A 262 -16.17 -11.09 1.31
CA ASN A 262 -17.25 -12.06 1.47
C ASN A 262 -16.77 -13.39 2.08
N ASP A 263 -15.45 -13.55 2.27
CA ASP A 263 -14.88 -14.73 2.91
C ASP A 263 -15.03 -14.63 4.44
N SER A 264 -16.17 -15.11 4.93
CA SER A 264 -16.48 -15.15 6.35
C SER A 264 -15.48 -15.98 7.17
N GLU A 265 -14.83 -16.98 6.58
CA GLU A 265 -13.85 -17.81 7.27
C GLU A 265 -12.54 -17.05 7.43
N LEU A 266 -12.06 -16.38 6.38
CA LEU A 266 -10.90 -15.50 6.46
C LEU A 266 -11.08 -14.41 7.51
N ILE A 267 -12.23 -13.73 7.52
CA ILE A 267 -12.53 -12.66 8.49
C ILE A 267 -12.56 -13.23 9.91
N ARG A 268 -13.23 -14.37 10.12
CA ARG A 268 -13.34 -15.01 11.44
C ARG A 268 -11.99 -15.50 11.97
N THR A 269 -11.19 -16.15 11.13
CA THR A 269 -9.91 -16.77 11.53
C THR A 269 -8.83 -15.72 11.79
N THR A 270 -8.80 -14.66 10.97
CA THR A 270 -7.82 -13.58 11.15
C THR A 270 -8.27 -12.55 12.18
N GLN A 271 -9.56 -12.49 12.54
CA GLN A 271 -10.12 -11.46 13.42
C GLN A 271 -9.82 -10.02 12.95
N SER A 272 -9.49 -9.87 11.67
CA SER A 272 -9.13 -8.58 11.08
C SER A 272 -10.35 -7.69 10.99
N ARG A 273 -10.14 -6.39 11.23
CA ARG A 273 -11.20 -5.39 11.06
C ARG A 273 -10.93 -4.60 9.80
N ILE A 274 -11.95 -4.41 8.96
CA ILE A 274 -11.82 -3.66 7.71
C ILE A 274 -12.72 -2.43 7.76
N TYR A 275 -12.14 -1.27 7.44
CA TYR A 275 -12.88 -0.03 7.19
C TYR A 275 -12.77 0.31 5.71
N LEU A 276 -13.90 0.21 5.00
CA LEU A 276 -13.99 0.55 3.59
C LEU A 276 -14.53 1.97 3.39
N THR A 277 -13.86 2.76 2.56
CA THR A 277 -14.38 4.06 2.10
C THR A 277 -13.99 4.31 0.65
N SER A 278 -14.79 5.09 -0.07
CA SER A 278 -14.32 5.70 -1.33
C SER A 278 -13.58 7.01 -1.06
N TYR A 279 -12.68 7.36 -1.97
CA TYR A 279 -12.02 8.67 -1.98
C TYR A 279 -13.06 9.80 -2.05
N GLU A 280 -14.07 9.67 -2.90
CA GLU A 280 -15.12 10.67 -3.08
C GLU A 280 -15.92 10.86 -1.79
N ALA A 281 -16.30 9.79 -1.10
CA ALA A 281 -16.98 9.87 0.19
C ALA A 281 -16.13 10.54 1.27
N LEU A 282 -14.84 10.22 1.29
CA LEU A 282 -13.88 10.87 2.17
C LEU A 282 -13.80 12.37 1.87
N MET A 283 -13.68 12.76 0.60
CA MET A 283 -13.53 14.16 0.19
C MET A 283 -14.81 14.99 0.29
N MET A 284 -16.00 14.39 0.30
CA MET A 284 -17.25 15.12 0.55
C MET A 284 -17.30 15.71 1.96
N LYS A 285 -16.79 14.96 2.95
CA LYS A 285 -16.76 15.37 4.37
C LYS A 285 -15.43 14.96 5.01
N PRO A 286 -14.31 15.57 4.61
CA PRO A 286 -12.96 15.06 4.92
C PRO A 286 -12.68 15.02 6.42
N LYS A 287 -13.08 16.05 7.16
CA LYS A 287 -12.93 16.07 8.62
C LYS A 287 -13.70 14.93 9.29
N GLU A 288 -14.98 14.76 8.95
CA GLU A 288 -15.80 13.68 9.54
C GLU A 288 -15.29 12.29 9.14
N GLY A 289 -14.88 12.12 7.89
CA GLY A 289 -14.33 10.87 7.39
C GLY A 289 -13.04 10.48 8.11
N MET A 290 -12.12 11.42 8.32
CA MET A 290 -10.89 11.19 9.08
C MET A 290 -11.16 10.90 10.55
N VAL A 291 -12.11 11.60 11.18
CA VAL A 291 -12.52 11.31 12.57
C VAL A 291 -13.08 9.89 12.70
N ARG A 292 -13.94 9.45 11.78
CA ARG A 292 -14.46 8.07 11.77
C ARG A 292 -13.35 7.05 11.61
N LEU A 293 -12.39 7.33 10.72
CA LEU A 293 -11.24 6.47 10.46
C LEU A 293 -10.32 6.37 11.70
N PHE A 294 -10.01 7.49 12.35
CA PHE A 294 -9.24 7.49 13.61
C PHE A 294 -9.95 6.72 14.72
N SER A 295 -11.27 6.93 14.87
CA SER A 295 -12.09 6.20 15.83
C SER A 295 -12.08 4.70 15.56
N PHE A 296 -12.22 4.28 14.30
CA PHE A 296 -12.10 2.88 13.89
C PHE A 296 -10.73 2.29 14.29
N CYS A 297 -9.66 3.08 14.11
CA CYS A 297 -8.30 2.72 14.53
C CYS A 297 -8.08 2.74 16.05
N GLY A 298 -9.02 3.28 16.83
CA GLY A 298 -8.88 3.45 18.27
C GLY A 298 -7.99 4.64 18.68
N LEU A 299 -7.65 5.53 17.74
CA LEU A 299 -6.98 6.78 18.06
C LEU A 299 -7.96 7.71 18.76
N ARG A 300 -7.58 8.18 19.95
CA ARG A 300 -8.46 8.96 20.84
C ARG A 300 -8.18 10.46 20.82
N SER A 301 -7.02 10.88 20.31
CA SER A 301 -6.60 12.27 20.32
C SER A 301 -6.03 12.69 18.98
N TRP A 302 -6.53 13.79 18.45
CA TRP A 302 -5.99 14.48 17.27
C TRP A 302 -6.23 15.97 17.44
N ASP A 303 -5.46 16.79 16.72
CA ASP A 303 -5.67 18.22 16.70
C ASP A 303 -6.60 18.61 15.55
N PRO A 304 -7.77 19.24 15.81
CA PRO A 304 -8.64 19.65 14.72
C PRO A 304 -8.01 20.67 13.76
N ALA A 305 -7.13 21.55 14.25
CA ALA A 305 -6.48 22.54 13.41
C ALA A 305 -5.39 21.89 12.53
N THR A 306 -4.52 21.04 13.10
CA THR A 306 -3.55 20.28 12.32
C THR A 306 -4.22 19.39 11.28
N LEU A 307 -5.30 18.69 11.64
CA LEU A 307 -6.05 17.85 10.69
C LEU A 307 -6.64 18.68 9.55
N ASN A 308 -7.19 19.86 9.84
CA ASN A 308 -7.69 20.77 8.80
C ASN A 308 -6.57 21.19 7.85
N ASN A 309 -5.39 21.55 8.37
CA ASN A 309 -4.24 21.92 7.54
C ASN A 309 -3.86 20.80 6.57
N VAL A 310 -3.73 19.57 7.08
CA VAL A 310 -3.41 18.38 6.25
C VAL A 310 -4.45 18.14 5.16
N ILE A 311 -5.74 18.30 5.48
CA ILE A 311 -6.83 18.12 4.51
C ILE A 311 -6.77 19.17 3.39
N THR A 312 -6.36 20.39 3.71
CA THR A 312 -6.27 21.49 2.74
C THR A 312 -4.97 21.49 1.93
N GLU A 313 -3.91 20.91 2.47
CA GLU A 313 -2.62 20.84 1.80
C GLU A 313 -2.59 19.75 0.72
N ASP A 314 -1.87 20.00 -0.37
CA ASP A 314 -1.59 18.96 -1.33
C ASP A 314 -0.66 17.91 -0.71
N SER A 315 -1.20 16.74 -0.39
CA SER A 315 -0.46 15.60 0.17
C SER A 315 0.73 15.13 -0.69
N GLN A 316 0.83 15.57 -1.95
CA GLN A 316 1.94 15.27 -2.86
C GLN A 316 2.79 16.50 -3.19
N LYS A 317 2.62 17.63 -2.47
CA LYS A 317 3.40 18.87 -2.67
C LYS A 317 4.89 18.57 -2.68
N GLY A 318 5.59 19.10 -3.69
CA GLY A 318 7.04 18.93 -3.86
C GLY A 318 7.43 17.66 -4.63
N THR A 319 6.48 16.78 -4.96
CA THR A 319 6.74 15.68 -5.91
C THR A 319 6.57 16.16 -7.35
N GLY A 320 7.20 15.45 -8.30
CA GLY A 320 6.95 15.65 -9.72
C GLY A 320 5.47 15.52 -10.11
N LEU A 321 4.63 14.85 -9.30
CA LEU A 321 3.20 14.73 -9.54
C LEU A 321 2.39 15.99 -9.16
N SER A 322 2.93 16.84 -8.28
CA SER A 322 2.22 18.06 -7.83
C SER A 322 2.17 19.15 -8.90
N SER A 323 3.24 19.31 -9.69
CA SER A 323 3.26 20.22 -10.84
C SER A 323 2.27 19.81 -11.93
N LEU A 324 2.03 18.50 -12.09
CA LEU A 324 1.07 17.96 -13.06
C LEU A 324 -0.37 18.35 -12.76
N ARG A 325 -0.71 18.42 -11.47
CA ARG A 325 -2.07 18.76 -11.04
C ARG A 325 -2.46 20.15 -11.53
N GLN A 326 -1.55 21.13 -11.41
CA GLN A 326 -1.77 22.50 -11.85
C GLN A 326 -1.99 22.59 -13.37
N SER A 327 -1.15 21.91 -14.16
CA SER A 327 -1.31 21.86 -15.62
C SER A 327 -2.66 21.23 -16.02
N TRP A 328 -3.04 20.13 -15.37
CA TRP A 328 -4.21 19.37 -15.76
C TRP A 328 -5.54 20.00 -15.34
N ASP A 329 -5.59 20.68 -14.18
CA ASP A 329 -6.77 21.42 -13.73
C ASP A 329 -7.13 22.56 -14.70
N THR A 330 -6.13 23.09 -15.43
CA THR A 330 -6.30 24.13 -16.46
C THR A 330 -6.95 23.58 -17.74
N HIS A 331 -6.91 22.26 -17.96
CA HIS A 331 -7.40 21.58 -19.18
C HIS A 331 -8.52 20.56 -18.90
N ARG A 332 -9.22 20.70 -17.77
CA ARG A 332 -10.13 19.67 -17.24
C ARG A 332 -11.22 19.21 -18.20
N GLU A 333 -11.78 20.11 -19.03
CA GLU A 333 -12.83 19.76 -20.01
C GLU A 333 -12.29 18.95 -21.19
N SER A 334 -11.06 19.21 -21.65
CA SER A 334 -10.40 18.40 -22.70
C SER A 334 -9.85 17.06 -22.18
N ASN A 335 -9.90 16.83 -20.87
CA ASN A 335 -9.32 15.67 -20.20
C ASN A 335 -10.35 14.60 -19.80
N ALA A 336 -11.63 14.75 -20.18
CA ALA A 336 -12.62 13.69 -20.03
C ALA A 336 -12.30 12.49 -20.92
N LEU A 337 -12.73 11.28 -20.53
CA LEU A 337 -12.69 10.14 -21.43
C LEU A 337 -13.57 10.46 -22.63
N THR A 338 -13.05 10.26 -23.84
CA THR A 338 -13.84 10.47 -25.06
C THR A 338 -14.96 9.45 -25.11
N GLU A 339 -16.05 9.79 -25.81
CA GLU A 339 -17.19 8.88 -25.97
C GLU A 339 -16.78 7.55 -26.61
N LYS A 340 -15.80 7.59 -27.54
CA LYS A 340 -15.21 6.39 -28.13
C LYS A 340 -14.56 5.49 -27.06
N VAL A 341 -13.71 6.06 -26.20
CA VAL A 341 -13.04 5.30 -25.14
C VAL A 341 -14.06 4.74 -24.15
N ARG A 342 -15.07 5.54 -23.76
CA ARG A 342 -16.15 5.06 -22.89
C ARG A 342 -16.91 3.89 -23.50
N ALA A 343 -17.22 3.95 -24.80
CA ALA A 343 -17.86 2.85 -25.51
C ALA A 343 -16.99 1.58 -25.50
N GLU A 344 -15.67 1.72 -25.71
CA GLU A 344 -14.71 0.61 -25.68
C GLU A 344 -14.59 -0.09 -24.32
N ILE A 345 -14.77 0.65 -23.21
CA ILE A 345 -14.74 0.11 -21.85
C ILE A 345 -16.13 0.02 -21.20
N GLY A 346 -17.21 0.17 -21.96
CA GLY A 346 -18.57 0.34 -21.44
C GLY A 346 -19.02 -0.80 -20.53
N GLN A 347 -18.71 -2.05 -20.91
CA GLN A 347 -19.01 -3.21 -20.06
C GLN A 347 -18.22 -3.18 -18.74
N VAL A 348 -16.93 -2.81 -18.79
CA VAL A 348 -16.08 -2.72 -17.60
C VAL A 348 -16.56 -1.61 -16.65
N LEU A 349 -17.10 -0.50 -17.19
CA LEU A 349 -17.73 0.56 -16.40
C LEU A 349 -18.99 0.06 -15.70
N GLN A 350 -19.85 -0.66 -16.42
CA GLN A 350 -21.06 -1.24 -15.83
C GLN A 350 -20.72 -2.24 -14.71
N ASP A 351 -19.81 -3.18 -14.98
CA ASP A 351 -19.37 -4.19 -14.00
C ASP A 351 -18.71 -3.51 -12.77
N SER A 352 -17.97 -2.42 -13.01
CA SER A 352 -17.38 -1.58 -11.97
C SER A 352 -18.43 -1.03 -11.02
N ASP A 353 -19.48 -0.43 -11.56
CA ASP A 353 -20.52 0.21 -10.76
C ASP A 353 -21.29 -0.82 -9.93
N ASP A 354 -21.55 -1.99 -10.50
CA ASP A 354 -22.20 -3.10 -9.79
C ASP A 354 -21.32 -3.63 -8.64
N ILE A 355 -20.01 -3.76 -8.85
CA ILE A 355 -19.07 -4.15 -7.79
C ILE A 355 -18.99 -3.07 -6.71
N MET A 356 -18.86 -1.80 -7.09
CA MET A 356 -18.80 -0.67 -6.14
C MET A 356 -20.05 -0.61 -5.27
N LYS A 357 -21.23 -0.71 -5.90
CA LYS A 357 -22.51 -0.72 -5.20
C LYS A 357 -22.59 -1.89 -4.23
N ALA A 358 -22.28 -3.12 -4.69
CA ALA A 358 -22.31 -4.30 -3.84
C ALA A 358 -21.36 -4.19 -2.64
N MET A 359 -20.15 -3.65 -2.84
CA MET A 359 -19.19 -3.45 -1.75
C MET A 359 -19.63 -2.37 -0.78
N LEU A 360 -20.12 -1.22 -1.26
CA LEU A 360 -20.50 -0.11 -0.38
C LEU A 360 -21.83 -0.35 0.35
N ASP A 361 -22.79 -0.99 -0.30
CA ASP A 361 -24.06 -1.39 0.34
C ASP A 361 -23.83 -2.54 1.33
N GLY A 362 -22.94 -3.48 0.98
CA GLY A 362 -22.53 -4.60 1.81
C GLY A 362 -21.62 -4.21 2.97
N ALA A 363 -20.80 -3.17 2.84
CA ALA A 363 -19.84 -2.69 3.84
C ALA A 363 -20.45 -2.14 5.14
N ARG A 364 -21.75 -2.39 5.38
CA ARG A 364 -22.31 -2.43 6.75
C ARG A 364 -21.61 -3.47 7.64
N PHE A 365 -20.74 -4.33 7.11
CA PHE A 365 -19.77 -5.11 7.88
C PHE A 365 -18.71 -4.21 8.53
N GLY A 366 -19.01 -3.69 9.71
CA GLY A 366 -18.03 -2.91 10.49
C GLY A 366 -18.57 -2.06 11.65
N CYS A 367 -19.89 -1.93 11.80
CA CYS A 367 -20.47 -1.49 13.07
C CYS A 367 -20.65 -2.69 13.99
N ASN A 368 -19.56 -3.10 14.66
CA ASN A 368 -19.60 -3.74 15.98
C ASN A 368 -18.33 -3.38 16.75
#